data_AF-A0A251X3H4-F1
#
_entry.id   AF-A0A251X3H4-F1
#
_cell.length_a   1.000
_cell.length_b   1.000
_cell.length_c   1.000
_cell.angle_alpha   90.00
_cell.angle_beta   90.00
_cell.angle_gamma   90.00
#
_symmetry.space_group_name_H-M   'P 1'
#
loop_
_entity.id
_entity.type
_entity.pdbx_description
1 polymer ?
#
loop_
_entity_poly.entity_id
_entity_poly.type
_entity_poly.pdbx_seq_one_letter_code
_entity_poly.pdbx_strand_id
1 'polypeptide(L)'
;MVNFKAAVLVSLFGSVGTGVSAMTEAQAKTALDRVDAFSCFNGPSDEYAECVNERIDQCEVELSEYIFHQRACSNFVFEQTDEVLNQRYQYFIEDMKRHDAYRAASNFAREDKTLEDFLREGQRAWIVVRDTTCHLGPTYDLISSGYYIGFYECAAEMTARRLQMLVDQIDRPSVYGEF
;
A
#
# COMPACT_ATOMS: atom_id res chain seq x y z
N MET A 1 2.41 -19.42 -3.14
CA MET A 1 1.38 -20.40 -3.56
C MET A 1 0.70 -20.94 -2.31
N VAL A 2 -0.49 -20.46 -1.98
CA VAL A 2 -1.23 -20.90 -0.78
C VAL A 2 -2.28 -21.92 -1.21
N ASN A 3 -2.19 -23.14 -0.66
CA ASN A 3 -3.12 -24.24 -0.94
C ASN A 3 -4.37 -24.10 -0.05
N PHE A 4 -5.51 -23.70 -0.62
CA PHE A 4 -6.80 -23.67 0.08
C PHE A 4 -7.56 -24.98 -0.16
N LYS A 5 -7.69 -25.80 0.90
CA LYS A 5 -8.66 -26.90 0.95
C LYS A 5 -9.71 -26.56 1.99
N ALA A 6 -10.90 -26.14 1.55
CA ALA A 6 -12.07 -26.03 2.41
C ALA A 6 -13.17 -26.96 1.88
N ALA A 7 -13.72 -27.78 2.78
CA ALA A 7 -14.74 -28.79 2.49
C ALA A 7 -16.12 -28.15 2.28
N VAL A 8 -16.80 -28.54 1.20
CA VAL A 8 -18.16 -28.09 0.86
C VAL A 8 -19.18 -29.02 1.51
N LEU A 9 -19.96 -28.49 2.46
CA LEU A 9 -21.11 -29.17 3.08
C LEU A 9 -22.40 -28.66 2.40
N VAL A 10 -22.94 -29.45 1.47
CA VAL A 10 -24.19 -29.12 0.76
C VAL A 10 -25.38 -29.56 1.61
N SER A 11 -26.15 -28.60 2.11
CA SER A 11 -27.45 -28.84 2.75
C SER A 11 -28.57 -28.47 1.78
N LEU A 12 -29.40 -29.46 1.42
CA LEU A 12 -30.56 -29.32 0.54
C LEU A 12 -31.79 -28.85 1.35
N PHE A 13 -32.14 -27.57 1.25
CA PHE A 13 -33.48 -27.08 1.56
C PHE A 13 -34.02 -26.29 0.36
N GLY A 14 -35.18 -26.68 -0.13
CA GLY A 14 -35.90 -25.98 -1.18
C GLY A 14 -36.62 -24.75 -0.65
N SER A 15 -36.37 -23.60 -1.29
CA SER A 15 -37.18 -22.39 -1.18
C SER A 15 -37.07 -21.60 -2.47
N VAL A 16 -38.21 -21.21 -3.03
CA VAL A 16 -38.32 -20.20 -4.09
C VAL A 16 -37.76 -18.90 -3.52
N GLY A 17 -36.52 -18.58 -3.87
CA GLY A 17 -35.84 -17.36 -3.46
C GLY A 17 -35.23 -16.72 -4.70
N THR A 18 -35.49 -15.44 -4.90
CA THR A 18 -34.76 -14.58 -5.84
C THR A 18 -33.26 -14.81 -5.64
N GLY A 19 -32.66 -15.57 -6.56
CA GLY A 19 -31.25 -15.92 -6.51
C GLY A 19 -30.44 -14.66 -6.73
N VAL A 20 -30.04 -14.00 -5.65
CA VAL A 20 -28.86 -13.15 -5.68
C VAL A 20 -27.71 -14.12 -5.93
N SER A 21 -27.29 -14.24 -7.18
CA SER A 21 -26.15 -15.07 -7.55
C SER A 21 -24.93 -14.45 -6.89
N ALA A 22 -24.47 -15.04 -5.79
CA ALA A 22 -23.23 -14.61 -5.15
C ALA A 22 -22.09 -14.62 -6.17
N MET A 23 -21.27 -13.57 -6.15
CA MET A 23 -20.11 -13.46 -7.04
C MET A 23 -19.17 -14.65 -6.80
N THR A 24 -18.77 -15.32 -7.88
CA THR A 24 -17.78 -16.41 -7.82
C THR A 24 -16.37 -15.85 -7.59
N GLU A 25 -15.47 -16.69 -7.06
CA GLU A 25 -14.05 -16.33 -6.88
C GLU A 25 -13.37 -15.87 -8.19
N ALA A 26 -13.71 -16.48 -9.32
CA ALA A 26 -13.17 -16.10 -10.63
C ALA A 26 -13.65 -14.71 -11.09
N GLN A 27 -14.92 -14.37 -10.79
CA GLN A 27 -15.46 -13.04 -11.05
C GLN A 27 -14.83 -12.00 -10.14
N ALA A 28 -14.67 -12.31 -8.84
CA ALA A 28 -14.01 -11.45 -7.87
C ALA A 28 -12.56 -11.16 -8.25
N LYS A 29 -11.81 -12.19 -8.69
CA LYS A 29 -10.44 -12.02 -9.20
C LYS A 29 -10.40 -11.11 -10.42
N THR A 30 -11.26 -11.34 -11.41
CA THR A 30 -11.35 -10.48 -12.60
C THR A 30 -11.69 -9.03 -12.24
N ALA A 31 -12.47 -8.82 -11.19
CA ALA A 31 -12.78 -7.48 -10.68
C ALA A 31 -11.58 -6.83 -9.98
N LEU A 32 -10.88 -7.56 -9.12
CA LEU A 32 -9.64 -7.10 -8.49
C LEU A 32 -8.59 -6.72 -9.56
N ASP A 33 -8.43 -7.53 -10.61
CA ASP A 33 -7.46 -7.25 -11.69
C ASP A 33 -7.75 -5.91 -12.44
N ARG A 34 -8.94 -5.31 -12.27
CA ARG A 34 -9.26 -3.96 -12.80
C ARG A 34 -8.90 -2.82 -11.86
N VAL A 35 -8.64 -3.12 -10.58
CA VAL A 35 -8.25 -2.12 -9.59
C VAL A 35 -6.80 -1.72 -9.86
N ASP A 36 -6.61 -0.47 -10.25
CA ASP A 36 -5.30 0.09 -10.60
C ASP A 36 -4.89 1.16 -9.58
N ALA A 37 -4.27 0.71 -8.49
CA ALA A 37 -3.70 1.61 -7.49
C ALA A 37 -2.37 2.23 -7.98
N PHE A 38 -1.67 1.61 -8.94
CA PHE A 38 -0.49 2.18 -9.57
C PHE A 38 -0.78 3.56 -10.18
N SER A 39 -1.96 3.72 -10.78
CA SER A 39 -2.38 5.00 -11.37
C SER A 39 -2.35 6.19 -10.41
N CYS A 40 -2.51 5.97 -9.10
CA CYS A 40 -2.46 7.03 -8.09
C CYS A 40 -1.10 7.74 -8.04
N PHE A 41 -0.03 7.08 -8.48
CA PHE A 41 1.34 7.58 -8.37
C PHE A 41 1.85 8.25 -9.65
N ASN A 42 0.96 8.46 -10.63
CA ASN A 42 1.25 9.20 -11.86
C ASN A 42 0.86 10.70 -11.78
N GLY A 43 0.15 11.09 -10.71
CA GLY A 43 -0.31 12.46 -10.47
C GLY A 43 0.54 13.24 -9.47
N PRO A 44 0.02 14.39 -8.98
CA PRO A 44 0.61 15.14 -7.88
C PRO A 44 0.79 14.27 -6.62
N SER A 45 1.94 14.42 -5.96
CA SER A 45 2.27 13.63 -4.77
C SER A 45 1.35 13.88 -3.57
N ASP A 46 0.74 15.06 -3.49
CA ASP A 46 -0.14 15.46 -2.40
C ASP A 46 -1.51 14.78 -2.39
N GLU A 47 -1.86 14.07 -3.46
CA GLU A 47 -3.13 13.37 -3.63
C GLU A 47 -3.00 11.84 -3.48
N TYR A 48 -1.79 11.30 -3.28
CA TYR A 48 -1.55 9.84 -3.31
C TYR A 48 -2.41 9.05 -2.31
N ALA A 49 -2.50 9.53 -1.07
CA ALA A 49 -3.23 8.83 -0.01
C ALA A 49 -4.76 8.87 -0.24
N GLU A 50 -5.28 10.00 -0.71
CA GLU A 50 -6.70 10.15 -1.04
C GLU A 50 -7.08 9.25 -2.21
N CYS A 51 -6.29 9.26 -3.29
CA CYS A 51 -6.50 8.37 -4.43
C CYS A 51 -6.48 6.89 -4.03
N VAL A 52 -5.54 6.47 -3.18
CA VAL A 52 -5.47 5.08 -2.69
C VAL A 52 -6.74 4.67 -1.94
N ASN A 53 -7.27 5.55 -1.09
CA ASN A 53 -8.53 5.30 -0.39
C ASN A 53 -9.73 5.23 -1.36
N GLU A 54 -9.79 6.13 -2.35
CA GLU A 54 -10.81 6.06 -3.42
C GLU A 54 -10.75 4.75 -4.22
N ARG A 55 -9.56 4.20 -4.45
CA ARG A 55 -9.40 2.89 -5.11
C ARG A 55 -9.89 1.73 -4.26
N ILE A 56 -9.73 1.80 -2.94
CA ILE A 56 -10.32 0.82 -2.02
C ILE A 56 -11.84 0.90 -2.10
N ASP A 57 -12.42 2.10 -1.94
CA ASP A 57 -13.87 2.31 -1.98
C ASP A 57 -14.49 1.85 -3.31
N GLN A 58 -13.86 2.18 -4.44
CA GLN A 58 -14.29 1.74 -5.77
C GLN A 58 -14.26 0.21 -5.91
N CYS A 59 -13.20 -0.43 -5.41
CA CYS A 59 -13.09 -1.88 -5.40
C CYS A 59 -14.21 -2.52 -4.55
N GLU A 60 -14.49 -1.96 -3.37
CA GLU A 60 -15.53 -2.49 -2.48
C GLU A 60 -16.91 -2.44 -3.13
N VAL A 61 -17.23 -1.36 -3.85
CA VAL A 61 -18.47 -1.23 -4.61
C VAL A 61 -18.54 -2.29 -5.71
N GLU A 62 -17.46 -2.48 -6.48
CA GLU A 62 -17.40 -3.49 -7.55
C GLU A 62 -17.55 -4.93 -7.03
N LEU A 63 -16.99 -5.21 -5.85
CA LEU A 63 -17.02 -6.54 -5.25
C LEU A 63 -18.14 -6.71 -4.22
N SER A 64 -19.09 -5.79 -4.10
CA SER A 64 -20.11 -5.79 -3.03
C SER A 64 -20.91 -7.11 -2.86
N GLU A 65 -21.06 -7.90 -3.92
CA GLU A 65 -21.69 -9.24 -3.90
C GLU A 65 -20.77 -10.38 -3.41
N TYR A 66 -19.50 -10.10 -3.14
CA TYR A 66 -18.49 -11.03 -2.65
C TYR A 66 -18.30 -10.88 -1.14
N ILE A 67 -18.44 -11.96 -0.37
CA ILE A 67 -18.47 -11.91 1.10
C ILE A 67 -17.18 -11.37 1.75
N PHE A 68 -16.04 -11.44 1.06
CA PHE A 68 -14.75 -10.94 1.55
C PHE A 68 -14.27 -9.69 0.80
N HIS A 69 -15.17 -8.94 0.16
CA HIS A 69 -14.82 -7.81 -0.71
C HIS A 69 -13.91 -6.79 -0.03
N GLN A 70 -14.28 -6.32 1.17
CA GLN A 70 -13.51 -5.31 1.90
C GLN A 70 -12.08 -5.77 2.13
N ARG A 71 -11.89 -6.93 2.76
CA ARG A 71 -10.57 -7.49 3.02
C ARG A 71 -9.76 -7.69 1.73
N ALA A 72 -10.40 -8.19 0.68
CA ALA A 72 -9.73 -8.45 -0.59
C ALA A 72 -9.27 -7.14 -1.25
N CYS A 73 -10.12 -6.13 -1.26
CA CYS A 73 -9.83 -4.81 -1.80
C CYS A 73 -8.70 -4.11 -1.03
N SER A 74 -8.81 -3.97 0.29
CA SER A 74 -7.81 -3.30 1.09
C SER A 74 -6.44 -3.99 1.01
N ASN A 75 -6.40 -5.33 1.04
CA ASN A 75 -5.14 -6.07 0.88
C ASN A 75 -4.54 -5.88 -0.52
N PHE A 76 -5.36 -5.98 -1.57
CA PHE A 76 -4.88 -5.86 -2.95
C PHE A 76 -4.32 -4.46 -3.24
N VAL A 77 -5.01 -3.41 -2.78
CA VAL A 77 -4.53 -2.04 -2.91
C VAL A 77 -3.27 -1.80 -2.08
N PHE A 78 -3.18 -2.36 -0.86
CA PHE A 78 -1.96 -2.32 -0.06
C PHE A 78 -0.77 -2.96 -0.79
N GLU A 79 -0.95 -4.17 -1.35
CA GLU A 79 0.11 -4.87 -2.09
C GLU A 79 0.63 -4.06 -3.28
N GLN A 80 -0.26 -3.48 -4.08
CA GLN A 80 0.13 -2.60 -5.19
C GLN A 80 0.88 -1.35 -4.69
N THR A 81 0.38 -0.72 -3.63
CA THR A 81 0.99 0.50 -3.07
C THR A 81 2.38 0.22 -2.49
N ASP A 82 2.56 -0.90 -1.80
CA ASP A 82 3.86 -1.34 -1.26
C ASP A 82 4.83 -1.71 -2.39
N GLU A 83 4.33 -2.34 -3.47
CA GLU A 83 5.13 -2.60 -4.67
C GLU A 83 5.67 -1.30 -5.28
N VAL A 84 4.83 -0.28 -5.45
CA VAL A 84 5.28 1.03 -5.97
C VAL A 84 6.32 1.66 -5.06
N LEU A 85 6.09 1.65 -3.74
CA LEU A 85 7.07 2.17 -2.79
C LEU A 85 8.41 1.43 -2.92
N ASN A 86 8.40 0.10 -3.00
CA ASN A 86 9.62 -0.69 -3.12
C ASN A 86 10.37 -0.42 -4.43
N GLN A 87 9.65 -0.27 -5.54
CA GLN A 87 10.24 0.10 -6.83
C GLN A 87 10.87 1.50 -6.76
N ARG A 88 10.12 2.52 -6.28
CA ARG A 88 10.60 3.90 -6.13
C ARG A 88 11.76 4.03 -5.15
N TYR A 89 11.74 3.25 -4.07
CA TYR A 89 12.80 3.24 -3.06
C TYR A 89 14.18 2.89 -3.62
N GLN A 90 14.27 1.99 -4.62
CA GLN A 90 15.54 1.69 -5.26
C GLN A 90 16.10 2.92 -6.00
N TYR A 91 15.25 3.69 -6.67
CA TYR A 91 15.68 4.94 -7.32
C TYR A 91 16.17 5.97 -6.30
N PHE A 92 15.47 6.12 -5.17
CA PHE A 92 15.88 7.02 -4.10
C PHE A 92 17.23 6.61 -3.49
N ILE A 93 17.49 5.32 -3.32
CA ILE A 93 18.80 4.82 -2.85
C ILE A 93 19.92 5.18 -3.83
N GLU A 94 19.70 4.98 -5.14
CA GLU A 94 20.70 5.34 -6.15
C GLU A 94 20.93 6.86 -6.23
N ASP A 95 19.91 7.66 -5.97
CA ASP A 95 20.05 9.12 -5.87
C ASP A 95 20.87 9.55 -4.65
N MET A 96 20.58 8.99 -3.46
CA MET A 96 21.36 9.26 -2.26
C MET A 96 22.84 8.90 -2.45
N LYS A 97 23.15 7.76 -3.11
CA LYS A 97 24.53 7.38 -3.44
C LYS A 97 25.24 8.40 -4.32
N ARG A 98 24.56 8.99 -5.30
CA ARG A 98 25.14 10.06 -6.14
C ARG A 98 25.45 11.30 -5.30
N HIS A 99 24.54 11.68 -4.42
CA HIS A 99 24.76 12.80 -3.50
C HIS A 99 25.91 12.54 -2.53
N ASP A 100 26.00 11.34 -1.97
CA ASP A 100 27.11 10.94 -1.10
C ASP A 100 28.46 10.98 -1.82
N ALA A 101 28.52 10.51 -3.07
CA ALA A 101 29.72 10.60 -3.90
C ALA A 101 30.13 12.06 -4.17
N TYR A 102 29.16 12.94 -4.45
CA TYR A 102 29.42 14.37 -4.63
C TYR A 102 29.93 15.04 -3.35
N ARG A 103 29.31 14.74 -2.19
CA ARG A 103 29.74 15.23 -0.86
C ARG A 103 31.18 14.79 -0.56
N ALA A 104 31.51 13.54 -0.85
CA ALA A 104 32.85 12.99 -0.63
C ALA A 104 33.92 13.69 -1.51
N ALA A 105 33.58 14.05 -2.75
CA ALA A 105 34.48 14.75 -3.66
C ALA A 105 34.68 16.24 -3.30
N SER A 106 33.68 16.87 -2.70
CA SER A 106 33.65 18.32 -2.42
C SER A 106 34.25 18.71 -1.07
N ASN A 107 34.76 17.77 -0.27
CA ASN A 107 35.26 17.99 1.09
C ASN A 107 34.25 18.69 2.03
N PHE A 108 32.96 18.69 1.69
CA PHE A 108 31.92 19.01 2.67
C PHE A 108 32.02 17.98 3.79
N ALA A 109 31.93 18.45 5.04
CA ALA A 109 32.21 17.67 6.24
C ALA A 109 31.73 16.22 6.12
N ARG A 110 32.66 15.27 6.32
CA ARG A 110 32.33 13.85 6.41
C ARG A 110 31.54 13.67 7.70
N GLU A 111 30.23 13.49 7.56
CA GLU A 111 29.41 12.96 8.63
C GLU A 111 29.73 11.49 8.82
N ASP A 112 29.52 10.98 10.03
CA ASP A 112 29.71 9.56 10.36
C ASP A 112 28.72 8.64 9.63
N LYS A 113 27.67 9.20 9.02
CA LYS A 113 26.65 8.49 8.25
C LYS A 113 26.45 9.12 6.87
N THR A 114 26.25 8.27 5.88
CA THR A 114 25.89 8.68 4.52
C THR A 114 24.39 9.01 4.43
N LEU A 115 23.97 9.74 3.39
CA LEU A 115 22.56 9.96 3.11
C LEU A 115 21.84 8.64 2.82
N GLU A 116 22.52 7.70 2.16
CA GLU A 116 22.01 6.33 1.98
C GLU A 116 21.71 5.68 3.35
N ASP A 117 22.62 5.77 4.32
CA ASP A 117 22.43 5.19 5.64
C ASP A 117 21.21 5.78 6.35
N PHE A 118 21.05 7.10 6.30
CA PHE A 118 19.89 7.79 6.86
C PHE A 118 18.58 7.35 6.21
N LEU A 119 18.55 7.22 4.88
CA LEU A 119 17.35 6.76 4.17
C LEU A 119 16.99 5.30 4.52
N ARG A 120 18.00 4.43 4.66
CA ARG A 120 17.80 3.02 5.09
C ARG A 120 17.29 2.89 6.50
N GLU A 121 17.89 3.62 7.43
CA GLU A 121 17.48 3.63 8.83
C GLU A 121 16.07 4.21 8.97
N GLY A 122 15.80 5.34 8.32
CA GLY A 122 14.49 5.99 8.32
C GLY A 122 13.40 5.09 7.75
N GLN A 123 13.67 4.37 6.65
CA GLN A 123 12.70 3.43 6.07
C GLN A 123 12.40 2.25 6.99
N ARG A 124 13.41 1.67 7.63
CA ARG A 124 13.22 0.56 8.60
C ARG A 124 12.39 1.02 9.80
N ALA A 125 12.72 2.17 10.37
CA ALA A 125 11.97 2.74 11.48
C ALA A 125 10.51 3.02 11.09
N TRP A 126 10.29 3.57 9.90
CA TRP A 126 8.95 3.85 9.39
C TRP A 126 8.09 2.58 9.24
N ILE A 127 8.63 1.48 8.73
CA ILE A 127 7.89 0.20 8.63
C ILE A 127 7.37 -0.24 10.00
N VAL A 128 8.20 -0.14 11.05
CA VAL A 128 7.78 -0.47 12.41
C VAL A 128 6.65 0.45 12.87
N VAL A 129 6.74 1.76 12.60
CA VAL A 129 5.69 2.72 12.94
C VAL A 129 4.39 2.41 12.19
N ARG A 130 4.45 2.11 10.90
CA ARG A 130 3.29 1.69 10.10
C ARG A 130 2.61 0.47 10.71
N ASP A 131 3.37 -0.62 10.85
CA ASP A 131 2.80 -1.90 11.26
C ASP A 131 2.22 -1.82 12.69
N THR A 132 2.90 -1.13 13.61
CA THR A 132 2.40 -0.94 14.98
C THR A 132 1.16 -0.04 15.03
N THR A 133 1.13 1.05 14.27
CA THR A 133 -0.04 1.95 14.19
C THR A 133 -1.24 1.21 13.62
N CYS A 134 -1.05 0.50 12.52
CA CYS A 134 -2.11 -0.25 11.85
C CYS A 134 -2.56 -1.49 12.61
N HIS A 135 -1.76 -2.01 13.54
CA HIS A 135 -2.20 -3.03 14.50
C HIS A 135 -3.02 -2.45 15.66
N LEU A 136 -2.69 -1.25 16.14
CA LEU A 136 -3.38 -0.63 17.27
C LEU A 136 -4.79 -0.19 16.93
N GLY A 137 -5.01 0.37 15.74
CA GLY A 137 -6.34 0.84 15.31
C GLY A 137 -7.43 -0.24 15.41
N PRO A 138 -7.27 -1.40 14.76
CA PRO A 138 -8.29 -2.44 14.72
C PRO A 138 -8.39 -3.25 16.03
N THR A 139 -7.38 -3.25 16.91
CA THR A 139 -7.48 -3.93 18.21
C THR A 139 -8.51 -3.31 19.16
N TYR A 140 -8.90 -2.05 18.96
CA TYR A 140 -9.99 -1.45 19.73
C TYR A 140 -11.39 -1.95 19.30
N ASP A 141 -11.49 -2.69 18.19
CA ASP A 141 -12.74 -3.21 17.58
C ASP A 141 -12.80 -4.75 17.53
N LEU A 142 -12.00 -5.43 18.37
CA LEU A 142 -11.76 -6.89 18.39
C LEU A 142 -13.01 -7.81 18.48
N ILE A 143 -14.21 -7.27 18.71
CA ILE A 143 -15.45 -8.05 18.79
C ILE A 143 -16.04 -8.32 17.39
N SER A 144 -15.60 -7.59 16.36
CA SER A 144 -16.07 -7.72 14.98
C SER A 144 -14.92 -8.14 14.05
N SER A 145 -15.19 -9.02 13.10
CA SER A 145 -14.24 -9.68 12.18
C SER A 145 -13.43 -8.76 11.22
N GLY A 146 -13.38 -7.46 11.47
CA GLY A 146 -12.80 -6.43 10.59
C GLY A 146 -11.32 -6.10 10.83
N TYR A 147 -10.63 -6.79 11.74
CA TYR A 147 -9.22 -6.50 12.08
C TYR A 147 -8.32 -6.37 10.85
N TYR A 148 -8.39 -7.35 9.94
CA TYR A 148 -7.54 -7.36 8.74
C TYR A 148 -7.91 -6.26 7.75
N ILE A 149 -9.18 -5.86 7.69
CA ILE A 149 -9.66 -4.78 6.81
C ILE A 149 -8.99 -3.47 7.24
N GLY A 150 -9.20 -3.08 8.50
CA GLY A 150 -8.62 -1.85 9.04
C GLY A 150 -7.09 -1.84 9.06
N PHE A 151 -6.45 -3.01 9.22
CA PHE A 151 -5.00 -3.10 9.09
C PHE A 151 -4.52 -2.75 7.68
N TYR A 152 -5.11 -3.35 6.64
CA TYR A 152 -4.65 -3.15 5.27
C TYR A 152 -4.99 -1.77 4.71
N GLU A 153 -6.14 -1.20 5.07
CA GLU A 153 -6.49 0.19 4.72
C GLU A 153 -5.48 1.17 5.31
N CYS A 154 -5.22 1.06 6.61
CA CYS A 154 -4.20 1.86 7.28
C CYS A 154 -2.81 1.68 6.64
N ALA A 155 -2.42 0.44 6.33
CA ALA A 155 -1.13 0.15 5.75
C ALA A 155 -1.00 0.73 4.33
N ALA A 156 -2.05 0.65 3.51
CA ALA A 156 -2.10 1.26 2.18
C ALA A 156 -1.96 2.79 2.26
N GLU A 157 -2.77 3.45 3.11
CA GLU A 157 -2.74 4.90 3.27
C GLU A 157 -1.37 5.40 3.78
N MET A 158 -0.84 4.77 4.83
CA MET A 158 0.47 5.16 5.37
C MET A 158 1.59 4.95 4.36
N THR A 159 1.51 3.90 3.53
CA THR A 159 2.50 3.61 2.48
C THR A 159 2.42 4.66 1.37
N ALA A 160 1.22 5.08 0.97
CA ALA A 160 1.02 6.18 0.02
C ALA A 160 1.60 7.51 0.56
N ARG A 161 1.31 7.85 1.82
CA ARG A 161 1.88 9.04 2.49
C ARG A 161 3.40 9.00 2.58
N ARG A 162 3.99 7.82 2.84
CA ARG A 162 5.45 7.66 2.86
C ARG A 162 6.04 7.93 1.49
N LEU A 163 5.41 7.41 0.44
CA LEU A 163 5.87 7.65 -0.92
C LEU A 163 5.77 9.14 -1.28
N GLN A 164 4.67 9.81 -0.95
CA GLN A 164 4.53 11.27 -1.09
C GLN A 164 5.71 12.01 -0.41
N MET A 165 5.97 11.71 0.87
CA MET A 165 7.06 12.36 1.60
C MET A 165 8.42 12.16 0.93
N LEU A 166 8.71 10.97 0.42
CA LEU A 166 9.96 10.67 -0.26
C LEU A 166 10.08 11.42 -1.60
N VAL A 167 8.99 11.47 -2.39
CA VAL A 167 8.94 12.24 -3.64
C VAL A 167 9.17 13.74 -3.35
N ASP A 168 8.49 14.29 -2.35
CA ASP A 168 8.59 15.72 -2.01
C ASP A 168 9.98 16.12 -1.46
N GLN A 169 10.70 15.18 -0.85
CA GLN A 169 12.01 15.41 -0.26
C GLN A 169 13.17 15.13 -1.22
N ILE A 170 13.02 14.14 -2.09
CA ILE A 170 14.12 13.62 -2.93
C ILE A 170 13.94 14.01 -4.40
N ASP A 171 12.75 13.82 -4.97
CA ASP A 171 12.48 14.10 -6.39
C ASP A 171 12.21 15.58 -6.68
N ARG A 172 12.05 16.41 -5.64
CA ARG A 172 11.78 17.84 -5.84
C ARG A 172 13.05 18.50 -6.39
N PRO A 173 13.00 19.10 -7.60
CA PRO A 173 14.17 19.76 -8.17
C PRO A 173 14.67 20.77 -7.16
N SER A 174 15.92 20.63 -6.74
CA SER A 174 16.51 21.53 -5.78
C SER A 174 16.39 22.94 -6.35
N VAL A 175 15.69 23.81 -5.64
CA VAL A 175 15.60 25.25 -5.97
C VAL A 175 17.00 25.88 -6.05
N TYR A 176 17.99 25.20 -5.45
CA TYR A 176 19.41 25.37 -5.69
C TYR A 176 19.82 24.53 -6.90
N GLY A 177 19.57 25.07 -8.10
CA GLY A 177 19.87 24.41 -9.37
C GLY A 177 21.35 24.05 -9.54
N GLU A 178 21.60 23.10 -10.43
CA GLU A 178 22.80 22.94 -11.27
C GLU A 178 24.08 23.58 -10.70
N PHE A 179 24.86 22.79 -9.95
CA PHE A 179 26.28 23.05 -9.72
C PHE A 179 27.13 21.98 -10.42
#